data_AF-A0A346R365-F1
#
_entry.id   AF-A0A346R365-F1
#
_cell.length_a   1.000
_cell.length_b   1.000
_cell.length_c   1.000
_cell.angle_alpha   90.00
_cell.angle_beta   90.00
_cell.angle_gamma   90.00
#
_symmetry.space_group_name_H-M   'P 1'
#
loop_
_entity.id
_entity.type
_entity.pdbx_description
1 polymer ?
#
loop_
_entity_poly.entity_id
_entity_poly.type
_entity_poly.pdbx_seq_one_letter_code
_entity_poly.pdbx_strand_id
1 'polypeptide(L)'
;MTASTWFDAFAAWLHQVFVVQFDVWVILGLVAQALFMMRFVVQWIASERVGRSIVPVAFWFFSIGGGLLLLVYSVIRQDPVFIAGQSLGLIIYFRNLYFIFREKKQARTEAETP
;
A
#
# COMPACT_ATOMS: atom_id res chain seq x y z
N MET A 1 7.04 1.56 35.08
CA MET A 1 7.16 0.92 33.76
C MET A 1 8.26 1.63 33.00
N THR A 2 9.40 0.98 32.78
CA THR A 2 10.56 1.56 32.09
C THR A 2 10.38 1.44 30.57
N ALA A 3 10.93 2.37 29.79
CA ALA A 3 10.80 2.38 28.33
C ALA A 3 11.27 1.09 27.65
N SER A 4 12.19 0.33 28.29
CA SER A 4 12.67 -0.97 27.81
C SER A 4 11.55 -1.98 27.61
N THR A 5 10.54 -2.04 28.49
CA THR A 5 9.50 -3.08 28.43
C THR A 5 8.60 -2.97 27.20
N TRP A 6 8.40 -1.76 26.68
CA TRP A 6 7.59 -1.54 25.47
C TRP A 6 8.33 -1.97 24.21
N PHE A 7 9.64 -1.69 24.15
CA PHE A 7 10.49 -2.13 23.05
C PHE A 7 10.57 -3.65 23.01
N ASP A 8 10.78 -4.29 24.17
CA ASP A 8 10.88 -5.75 24.28
C ASP A 8 9.57 -6.42 23.85
N ALA A 9 8.41 -5.89 24.28
CA ALA A 9 7.10 -6.39 23.88
C ALA A 9 6.86 -6.24 22.37
N PHE A 10 7.25 -5.11 21.79
CA PHE A 10 7.13 -4.88 20.35
C PHE A 10 8.04 -5.81 19.54
N ALA A 11 9.29 -5.99 19.98
CA ALA A 11 10.25 -6.91 19.34
C ALA A 11 9.75 -8.36 19.42
N ALA A 12 9.21 -8.78 20.57
CA ALA A 12 8.60 -10.11 20.71
C ALA A 12 7.40 -10.29 19.79
N TRP A 13 6.53 -9.26 19.66
CA TRP A 13 5.41 -9.29 18.71
C TRP A 13 5.89 -9.39 17.26
N LEU A 14 6.90 -8.62 16.86
CA LEU A 14 7.48 -8.71 15.51
C LEU A 14 8.04 -10.10 15.22
N HIS A 15 8.79 -10.67 16.17
CA HIS A 15 9.31 -12.03 16.05
C HIS A 15 8.17 -13.06 15.92
N GLN A 16 7.10 -12.91 16.71
CA GLN A 16 5.93 -13.78 16.63
C GLN A 16 5.24 -13.69 15.26
N VAL A 17 5.06 -12.48 14.73
CA VAL A 17 4.33 -12.24 13.47
C VAL A 17 5.14 -12.68 12.25
N PHE A 18 6.42 -12.31 12.20
CA PHE A 18 7.22 -12.46 10.98
C PHE A 18 8.16 -13.67 10.99
N VAL A 19 8.51 -14.21 12.16
CA VAL A 19 9.47 -15.32 12.27
C VAL A 19 8.76 -16.61 12.66
N VAL A 20 7.99 -16.60 13.75
CA VAL A 20 7.36 -17.82 14.27
C VAL A 20 6.28 -18.35 13.32
N GLN A 21 5.52 -17.46 12.68
CA GLN A 21 4.48 -17.84 11.74
C GLN A 21 5.00 -18.12 10.32
N PHE A 22 6.31 -18.03 10.08
CA PHE A 22 6.85 -18.17 8.73
C PHE A 22 6.80 -19.64 8.27
N ASP A 23 5.91 -19.93 7.31
CA ASP A 23 5.73 -21.25 6.73
C ASP A 23 5.55 -21.19 5.20
N VAL A 24 5.30 -22.35 4.58
CA VAL A 24 5.09 -22.45 3.12
C VAL A 24 3.85 -21.68 2.65
N TRP A 25 2.83 -21.52 3.50
CA TRP A 25 1.61 -20.77 3.18
C TRP A 25 1.85 -19.27 3.22
N VAL A 26 2.71 -18.78 4.12
CA VAL A 26 3.18 -17.39 4.11
C VAL A 26 3.94 -17.10 2.81
N ILE A 27 4.82 -18.00 2.37
CA ILE A 27 5.54 -17.84 1.08
C ILE A 27 4.53 -17.77 -0.08
N LEU A 28 3.57 -18.69 -0.13
CA LEU A 28 2.52 -18.69 -1.15
C LEU A 28 1.70 -17.38 -1.10
N GLY A 29 1.35 -16.93 0.10
CA GLY A 29 0.65 -15.68 0.34
C GLY A 29 1.44 -14.46 -0.14
N LEU A 30 2.75 -14.41 0.11
CA LEU A 30 3.62 -13.34 -0.38
C LEU A 30 3.71 -13.32 -1.91
N VAL A 31 3.79 -14.49 -2.54
CA VAL A 31 3.74 -14.60 -4.01
C VAL A 31 2.39 -14.11 -4.54
N ALA A 32 1.29 -14.50 -3.88
CA ALA A 32 -0.04 -14.02 -4.24
C ALA A 32 -0.14 -12.49 -4.08
N GLN A 33 0.32 -11.92 -2.97
CA GLN A 33 0.38 -10.47 -2.75
C GLN A 33 1.22 -9.78 -3.82
N ALA A 34 2.39 -10.32 -4.18
CA ALA A 34 3.23 -9.75 -5.23
C ALA A 34 2.52 -9.73 -6.60
N LEU A 35 1.83 -10.81 -6.97
CA LEU A 35 1.03 -10.88 -8.19
C LEU A 35 -0.15 -9.92 -8.17
N PHE A 36 -0.82 -9.74 -7.03
CA PHE A 36 -1.88 -8.75 -6.88
C PHE A 36 -1.33 -7.33 -7.02
N MET A 37 -0.17 -7.05 -6.42
CA MET A 37 0.49 -5.74 -6.48
C MET A 37 0.97 -5.40 -7.88
N MET A 38 1.44 -6.41 -8.64
CA MET A 38 1.89 -6.26 -10.03
C MET A 38 0.84 -5.63 -10.94
N ARG A 39 -0.46 -5.82 -10.66
CA ARG A 39 -1.55 -5.19 -11.43
C ARG A 39 -1.44 -3.66 -11.46
N PHE A 40 -1.01 -3.07 -10.35
CA PHE A 40 -0.79 -1.62 -10.27
C PHE A 40 0.49 -1.19 -11.00
N VAL A 41 1.54 -2.01 -10.98
CA VAL A 41 2.78 -1.74 -11.73
C VAL A 41 2.52 -1.78 -13.23
N VAL A 42 1.83 -2.81 -13.70
CA VAL A 42 1.46 -2.93 -15.12
C VAL A 42 0.57 -1.76 -15.54
N GLN A 43 -0.41 -1.39 -14.72
CA GLN A 43 -1.23 -0.22 -14.97
C GLN A 43 -0.38 1.05 -15.05
N TRP A 44 0.56 1.23 -14.12
CA TRP A 44 1.43 2.40 -14.09
C TRP A 44 2.28 2.49 -15.37
N ILE A 45 2.95 1.41 -15.77
CA ILE A 45 3.70 1.35 -17.03
C ILE A 45 2.79 1.69 -18.23
N ALA A 46 1.56 1.18 -18.25
CA ALA A 46 0.60 1.50 -19.29
C ALA A 46 0.20 2.99 -19.29
N SER A 47 -0.02 3.61 -18.13
CA SER A 47 -0.33 5.04 -18.05
C SER A 47 0.84 5.93 -18.49
N GLU A 48 2.08 5.54 -18.18
CA GLU A 48 3.27 6.26 -18.64
C GLU A 48 3.40 6.20 -20.17
N ARG A 49 3.14 5.03 -20.78
CA ARG A 49 3.15 4.90 -22.25
C ARG A 49 2.11 5.76 -22.96
N VAL A 50 0.96 6.02 -22.34
CA VAL A 50 -0.13 6.84 -22.90
C VAL A 50 -0.02 8.30 -22.44
N GLY A 51 0.91 8.62 -21.53
CA GLY A 51 1.12 9.97 -21.01
C GLY A 51 -0.05 10.56 -20.21
N ARG A 52 -0.97 9.72 -19.72
CA ARG A 52 -2.14 10.18 -18.93
C ARG A 52 -2.55 9.16 -17.88
N SER A 53 -2.98 9.63 -16.72
CA SER A 53 -3.60 8.78 -15.69
C SER A 53 -5.03 8.41 -16.10
N ILE A 54 -5.24 7.13 -16.41
CA ILE A 54 -6.54 6.60 -16.88
C ILE A 54 -7.45 6.19 -15.70
N VAL A 55 -6.90 6.09 -14.49
CA VAL A 55 -7.60 5.53 -13.32
C VAL A 55 -8.45 6.60 -12.60
N PRO A 56 -9.74 6.35 -12.34
CA PRO A 56 -10.61 7.29 -11.64
C PRO A 56 -10.11 7.61 -10.22
N VAL A 57 -10.25 8.86 -9.79
CA VAL A 57 -9.86 9.29 -8.42
C VAL A 57 -10.53 8.46 -7.33
N ALA A 58 -11.80 8.07 -7.53
CA ALA A 58 -12.55 7.24 -6.60
C ALA A 58 -11.86 5.88 -6.32
N PHE A 59 -11.24 5.28 -7.34
CA PHE A 59 -10.51 4.01 -7.19
C PHE A 59 -9.40 4.14 -6.15
N TRP A 60 -8.65 5.24 -6.16
CA TRP A 60 -7.57 5.47 -5.21
C TRP A 60 -8.10 5.70 -3.79
N PHE A 61 -9.20 6.43 -3.63
CA PHE A 61 -9.82 6.61 -2.31
C PHE A 61 -10.32 5.29 -1.71
N PHE A 62 -11.01 4.45 -2.50
CA PHE A 62 -11.42 3.12 -2.04
C PHE A 62 -10.23 2.20 -1.77
N SER A 63 -9.16 2.29 -2.56
CA SER A 63 -7.92 1.52 -2.34
C SER A 63 -7.23 1.93 -1.04
N ILE A 64 -7.18 3.23 -0.71
CA ILE A 64 -6.64 3.73 0.55
C ILE A 64 -7.53 3.30 1.71
N GLY A 65 -8.83 3.57 1.65
CA GLY A 65 -9.77 3.24 2.72
C GLY A 65 -9.82 1.74 3.02
N GLY A 66 -10.02 0.91 1.99
CA GLY A 66 -9.98 -0.55 2.12
C GLY A 66 -8.60 -1.07 2.53
N GLY A 67 -7.52 -0.47 2.01
CA GLY A 67 -6.15 -0.77 2.36
C GLY A 67 -5.85 -0.57 3.85
N LEU A 68 -6.26 0.57 4.40
CA LEU A 68 -6.12 0.89 5.83
C LEU A 68 -6.94 -0.06 6.71
N LEU A 69 -8.20 -0.31 6.34
CA LEU A 69 -9.07 -1.22 7.10
C LEU A 69 -8.48 -2.63 7.14
N LEU A 70 -8.01 -3.13 5.99
CA LEU A 70 -7.34 -4.42 5.92
C LEU A 70 -6.01 -4.44 6.65
N LEU A 71 -5.22 -3.36 6.62
CA LEU A 71 -3.98 -3.29 7.37
C LEU A 71 -4.23 -3.37 8.88
N VAL A 72 -5.21 -2.61 9.40
CA VAL A 72 -5.62 -2.69 10.81
C VAL A 72 -6.10 -4.09 11.16
N TYR A 73 -6.96 -4.66 10.33
CA TYR A 73 -7.45 -6.03 10.49
C TYR A 73 -6.29 -7.03 10.57
N SER A 74 -5.32 -6.95 9.66
CA SER A 74 -4.20 -7.88 9.58
C SER A 74 -3.20 -7.72 10.72
N VAL A 75 -2.99 -6.51 11.24
CA VAL A 75 -2.22 -6.29 12.47
C VAL A 75 -2.88 -6.98 13.66
N ILE A 76 -4.20 -6.84 13.80
CA ILE A 76 -4.97 -7.51 14.87
C ILE A 76 -4.94 -9.04 14.70
N ARG A 77 -5.02 -9.52 13.45
CA ARG A 77 -4.96 -10.96 13.12
C ARG A 77 -3.55 -11.52 13.07
N GLN A 78 -2.53 -10.69 13.25
CA GLN A 78 -1.12 -11.07 13.19
C GLN A 78 -0.74 -11.76 11.87
N ASP A 79 -1.35 -11.35 10.74
CA ASP A 79 -1.10 -11.92 9.41
C ASP A 79 0.07 -11.19 8.72
N PRO A 80 1.27 -11.80 8.63
CA PRO A 80 2.44 -11.13 8.07
C PRO A 80 2.29 -10.81 6.57
N VAL A 81 1.53 -11.63 5.83
CA VAL A 81 1.37 -11.51 4.37
C VAL A 81 0.56 -10.25 4.05
N PHE A 82 -0.59 -10.09 4.68
CA PHE A 82 -1.42 -8.92 4.45
C PHE A 82 -0.84 -7.64 5.07
N ILE A 83 -0.15 -7.73 6.21
CA ILE A 83 0.54 -6.56 6.78
C ILE A 83 1.56 -6.02 5.77
N ALA A 84 2.40 -6.88 5.21
CA ALA A 84 3.39 -6.48 4.21
C ALA A 84 2.73 -5.94 2.94
N GLY A 85 1.76 -6.68 2.38
CA GLY A 85 1.08 -6.32 1.14
C GLY A 85 0.33 -4.97 1.24
N GLN A 86 -0.47 -4.78 2.28
CA GLN A 86 -1.29 -3.57 2.44
C GLN A 86 -0.44 -2.35 2.81
N SER A 87 0.64 -2.52 3.57
CA SER A 87 1.58 -1.42 3.85
C SER A 87 2.21 -0.89 2.56
N LEU A 88 2.72 -1.79 1.71
CA LEU A 88 3.29 -1.42 0.41
C LEU A 88 2.22 -0.84 -0.54
N GLY A 89 1.04 -1.45 -0.59
CA GLY A 89 -0.08 -0.99 -1.41
C GLY A 89 -0.49 0.43 -1.05
N LEU A 90 -0.63 0.75 0.25
CA LEU A 90 -0.98 2.10 0.71
C LEU A 90 0.02 3.16 0.22
N ILE A 91 1.32 2.89 0.28
CA ILE A 91 2.35 3.80 -0.22
C ILE A 91 2.11 4.13 -1.70
N ILE A 92 1.81 3.11 -2.51
CA ILE A 92 1.53 3.27 -3.95
C ILE A 92 0.26 4.09 -4.15
N TYR A 93 -0.81 3.80 -3.41
CA TYR A 93 -2.09 4.50 -3.56
C TYR A 93 -1.98 5.98 -3.20
N PHE A 94 -1.30 6.31 -2.11
CA PHE A 94 -1.04 7.70 -1.71
C PHE A 94 -0.19 8.43 -2.75
N ARG A 95 0.89 7.80 -3.21
CA ARG A 95 1.79 8.37 -4.22
C ARG A 95 1.04 8.67 -5.52
N ASN A 96 0.23 7.74 -6.01
CA ASN A 96 -0.52 7.92 -7.25
C ASN A 96 -1.61 9.00 -7.12
N LEU A 97 -2.30 9.06 -5.96
CA LEU A 97 -3.27 10.11 -5.68
C LEU A 97 -2.60 11.50 -5.65
N TYR A 98 -1.42 11.61 -5.05
CA TYR A 98 -0.62 12.85 -5.02
C TYR A 98 -0.29 13.35 -6.43
N PHE A 99 0.18 12.47 -7.33
CA PHE A 99 0.49 12.87 -8.71
C PHE A 99 -0.73 13.36 -9.47
N ILE A 100 -1.88 12.68 -9.33
CA ILE A 100 -3.12 13.10 -9.99
C ILE A 100 -3.56 14.50 -9.54
N PHE A 101 -3.46 14.82 -8.25
CA PHE A 101 -3.80 16.16 -7.77
C PHE A 101 -2.81 17.22 -8.25
N ARG A 102 -1.53 16.88 -8.37
CA ARG A 102 -0.50 17.78 -8.88
C ARG A 102 -0.72 18.11 -10.36
N GLU A 103 -0.98 17.10 -11.18
CA GLU A 103 -1.29 17.27 -12.62
C GLU A 103 -2.54 18.13 -12.83
N LYS A 104 -3.61 17.89 -12.06
CA LYS A 104 -4.83 18.72 -12.13
C LYS A 104 -4.58 20.18 -11.75
N LYS A 105 -3.71 20.44 -10.77
CA LYS A 105 -3.35 21.80 -10.37
C LYS A 105 -2.56 22.50 -11.48
N GLN A 106 -1.60 21.81 -12.09
CA GLN A 106 -0.79 22.35 -13.19
C GLN A 106 -1.65 22.70 -14.42
N ALA A 107 -2.52 21.78 -14.84
CA ALA A 107 -3.43 22.01 -15.97
C ALA A 107 -4.36 23.21 -15.73
N ARG A 108 -4.80 23.43 -14.49
CA ARG A 108 -5.61 24.59 -14.11
C ARG A 108 -4.83 25.90 -14.22
N THR A 109 -3.58 25.93 -13.75
CA THR A 109 -2.72 27.12 -13.81
C THR A 109 -2.37 27.51 -15.26
N GLU A 110 -2.12 26.53 -16.13
CA GLU A 110 -1.89 26.76 -17.56
C GLU A 110 -3.13 27.34 -18.25
N ALA A 111 -4.34 26.86 -17.91
CA ALA A 111 -5.59 27.39 -18.46
C ALA A 111 -5.94 28.82 -17.95
N GLU A 112 -5.38 29.24 -16.81
CA GLU A 112 -5.57 30.57 -16.21
C GLU A 112 -4.52 31.59 -16.69
N THR A 113 -3.51 31.19 -17.47
CA THR A 113 -2.47 32.08 -18.04
C THR A 113 -2.82 32.40 -19.50
N PRO A 114 -3.15 33.67 -19.86
CA PRO A 114 -3.58 34.07 -21.20
C PRO A 114 -2.48 34.07 -22.26
#